data_AF-A0A382Q316-F1
#
_entry.id   AF-A0A382Q316-F1
#
_cell.length_a   1.000
_cell.length_b   1.000
_cell.length_c   1.000
_cell.angle_alpha   90.00
_cell.angle_beta   90.00
_cell.angle_gamma   90.00
#
_symmetry.space_group_name_H-M   'P 1'
#
loop_
_entity.id
_entity.type
_entity.pdbx_description
1 polymer ?
#
loop_
_entity_poly.entity_id
_entity_poly.type
_entity_poly.pdbx_seq_one_letter_code
_entity_poly.pdbx_strand_id
1 'polypeptide(L)'
;MKKLIPFLTLIFAFNLVAAPKGQLTYETPEAAAKDPDFAIQGEYTGEGVDGSGENQQLGLQIVALGEGTFNATAYKGGLPGAGWDGETKWVYAGKRKGKIKATFANDESPIALHYNDGKVIAAKGDQQVGSFTRTTRKSKTIGAKAPKGAKVLFAGKDNGSLDKLQVTKDGLMKEGAITKDKFQ
;
A
#
# COMPACT_ATOMS: atom_id res chain seq x y z
N MET A 1 72.48 -0.41 7.75
CA MET A 1 71.43 -0.81 8.71
C MET A 1 70.12 -0.14 8.29
N LYS A 2 69.21 -0.85 7.60
CA LYS A 2 67.90 -0.33 7.19
C LYS A 2 66.85 -0.98 8.09
N LYS A 3 66.17 -0.20 8.93
CA LYS A 3 65.12 -0.69 9.83
C LYS A 3 63.80 -0.78 9.05
N LEU A 4 63.23 -1.98 8.94
CA LEU A 4 61.88 -2.20 8.44
C LEU A 4 60.87 -1.81 9.54
N ILE A 5 59.91 -0.96 9.18
CA ILE A 5 58.75 -0.63 10.01
C ILE A 5 57.59 -1.55 9.55
N PRO A 6 57.00 -2.40 10.41
CA PRO A 6 55.86 -3.20 10.03
C PRO A 6 54.60 -2.34 10.01
N PHE A 7 53.92 -2.30 8.88
CA PHE A 7 52.62 -1.65 8.70
C PHE A 7 51.54 -2.61 9.20
N LEU A 8 50.94 -2.32 10.35
CA LEU A 8 49.85 -3.10 10.92
C LEU A 8 48.53 -2.68 10.24
N THR A 9 48.03 -3.48 9.31
CA THR A 9 46.73 -3.26 8.66
C THR A 9 45.61 -3.75 9.58
N LEU A 10 44.84 -2.83 10.15
CA LEU A 10 43.66 -3.14 10.95
C LEU A 10 42.45 -3.34 10.01
N ILE A 11 41.99 -4.58 9.84
CA ILE A 11 40.77 -4.90 9.07
C ILE A 11 39.58 -4.72 10.01
N PHE A 12 38.78 -3.67 9.81
CA PHE A 12 37.50 -3.49 10.49
C PHE A 12 36.42 -4.27 9.74
N ALA A 13 36.06 -5.45 10.24
CA ALA A 13 34.91 -6.19 9.73
C ALA A 13 33.62 -5.53 10.22
N PHE A 14 32.99 -4.72 9.37
CA PHE A 14 31.61 -4.30 9.59
C PHE A 14 30.70 -5.51 9.40
N ASN A 15 30.21 -6.07 10.51
CA ASN A 15 29.06 -6.96 10.47
C ASN A 15 27.87 -6.12 10.02
N LEU A 16 27.45 -6.27 8.75
CA LEU A 16 26.12 -5.84 8.33
C LEU A 16 25.11 -6.70 9.10
N VAL A 17 24.61 -6.19 10.21
CA VAL A 17 23.42 -6.73 10.84
C VAL A 17 22.29 -6.54 9.82
N ALA A 18 21.82 -7.65 9.26
CA ALA A 18 20.60 -7.64 8.44
C ALA A 18 19.48 -7.03 9.29
N ALA A 19 18.77 -6.03 8.75
CA ALA A 19 17.65 -5.43 9.45
C ALA A 19 16.64 -6.54 9.80
N PRO A 20 16.05 -6.53 11.01
CA PRO A 20 15.02 -7.49 11.37
C PRO A 20 13.89 -7.41 10.34
N LYS A 21 13.46 -8.57 9.82
CA LYS A 21 12.27 -8.66 8.95
C LYS A 21 11.12 -7.91 9.64
N GLY A 22 10.58 -6.91 8.95
CA GLY A 22 9.60 -5.99 9.52
C GLY A 22 8.36 -6.72 10.05
N GLN A 23 7.69 -6.10 11.02
CA GLN A 23 6.40 -6.55 11.52
C GLN A 23 5.38 -6.57 10.36
N LEU A 24 4.79 -7.74 10.06
CA LEU A 24 3.91 -7.92 8.90
C LEU A 24 2.45 -7.54 9.18
N THR A 25 2.04 -7.50 10.44
CA THR A 25 0.65 -7.27 10.84
C THR A 25 0.57 -6.23 11.96
N TYR A 26 -0.46 -5.39 11.90
CA TYR A 26 -0.70 -4.33 12.86
C TYR A 26 -2.13 -4.43 13.37
N GLU A 27 -2.31 -4.33 14.69
CA GLU A 27 -3.64 -4.35 15.30
C GLU A 27 -4.32 -2.97 15.24
N THR A 28 -3.54 -1.88 15.13
CA THR A 28 -4.08 -0.51 15.10
C THR A 28 -3.45 0.35 14.00
N PRO A 29 -4.18 1.37 13.49
CA PRO A 29 -3.64 2.33 12.53
C PRO A 29 -2.41 3.08 13.06
N GLU A 30 -2.35 3.42 14.36
CA GLU A 30 -1.24 4.15 14.97
C GLU A 30 0.04 3.30 14.99
N ALA A 31 -0.12 1.98 15.17
CA ALA A 31 1.01 1.05 15.07
C ALA A 31 1.50 0.95 13.62
N ALA A 32 0.58 0.82 12.66
CA ALA A 32 0.91 0.76 11.23
C ALA A 32 1.58 2.05 10.72
N ALA A 33 1.13 3.21 11.20
CA ALA A 33 1.66 4.52 10.80
C ALA A 33 3.16 4.73 11.16
N LYS A 34 3.72 3.87 12.02
CA LYS A 34 5.16 3.88 12.33
C LYS A 34 5.99 3.31 11.19
N ASP A 35 5.40 2.48 10.34
CA ASP A 35 6.04 1.99 9.13
C ASP A 35 5.85 3.02 7.99
N PRO A 36 6.95 3.60 7.48
CA PRO A 36 6.90 4.61 6.43
C PRO A 36 6.26 4.11 5.12
N ASP A 37 6.17 2.80 4.89
CA ASP A 37 5.54 2.27 3.68
C ASP A 37 4.04 2.60 3.64
N PHE A 38 3.36 2.65 4.78
CA PHE A 38 1.93 3.00 4.86
C PHE A 38 1.64 4.46 4.49
N ALA A 39 2.64 5.34 4.60
CA ALA A 39 2.49 6.72 4.13
C ALA A 39 2.32 6.78 2.61
N ILE A 40 2.91 5.82 1.87
CA ILE A 40 2.92 5.74 0.40
C ILE A 40 1.84 4.77 -0.13
N GLN A 41 1.52 3.72 0.62
CA GLN A 41 0.44 2.79 0.25
C GLN A 41 -0.91 3.50 0.20
N GLY A 42 -1.69 3.27 -0.85
CA GLY A 42 -3.05 3.77 -0.92
C GLY A 42 -3.56 3.93 -2.33
N GLU A 43 -4.67 4.64 -2.42
CA GLU A 43 -5.36 4.94 -3.67
C GLU A 43 -5.17 6.40 -4.04
N TYR A 44 -4.99 6.64 -5.33
CA TYR A 44 -4.75 7.94 -5.91
C TYR A 44 -5.58 8.09 -7.17
N THR A 45 -6.02 9.30 -7.45
CA THR A 45 -6.80 9.63 -8.64
C THR A 45 -6.24 10.88 -9.29
N GLY A 46 -6.30 10.95 -10.60
CA GLY A 46 -5.81 12.11 -11.34
C GLY A 46 -5.90 11.93 -12.83
N GLU A 47 -5.33 12.87 -13.55
CA GLU A 47 -5.25 12.84 -15.00
C GLU A 47 -3.86 12.38 -15.44
N GLY A 48 -3.81 11.65 -16.54
CA GLY A 48 -2.57 11.31 -17.19
C GLY A 48 -2.77 10.88 -18.64
N VAL A 49 -1.65 10.78 -19.35
CA VAL A 49 -1.63 10.34 -20.74
C VAL A 49 -1.70 8.82 -20.81
N ASP A 50 -2.57 8.28 -21.65
CA ASP A 50 -2.65 6.84 -21.90
C ASP A 50 -1.72 6.38 -23.06
N GLY A 51 -1.82 5.11 -23.46
CA GLY A 51 -1.01 4.56 -24.56
C GLY A 51 -1.24 5.20 -25.94
N SER A 52 -2.33 5.96 -26.14
CA SER A 52 -2.61 6.68 -27.40
C SER A 52 -2.09 8.11 -27.40
N GLY A 53 -1.64 8.63 -26.26
CA GLY A 53 -1.18 10.01 -26.13
C GLY A 53 -2.28 11.00 -25.68
N GLU A 54 -3.48 10.52 -25.38
CA GLU A 54 -4.59 11.36 -24.92
C GLU A 54 -4.64 11.49 -23.39
N ASN A 55 -5.02 12.67 -22.90
CA ASN A 55 -5.29 12.88 -21.48
C ASN A 55 -6.58 12.15 -21.08
N GLN A 56 -6.49 11.35 -20.03
CA GLN A 56 -7.60 10.57 -19.51
C GLN A 56 -7.61 10.62 -17.98
N GLN A 57 -8.79 10.44 -17.40
CA GLN A 57 -8.91 10.14 -15.98
C GLN A 57 -8.30 8.77 -15.71
N LEU A 58 -7.43 8.69 -14.70
CA LEU A 58 -6.77 7.46 -14.28
C LEU A 58 -6.93 7.25 -12.77
N GLY A 59 -6.95 5.97 -12.36
CA GLY A 59 -6.84 5.56 -10.97
C GLY A 59 -5.49 4.88 -10.75
N LEU A 60 -4.87 5.10 -9.59
CA LEU A 60 -3.61 4.48 -9.21
C LEU A 60 -3.75 3.84 -7.84
N GLN A 61 -3.43 2.55 -7.74
CA GLN A 61 -3.40 1.81 -6.48
C GLN A 61 -1.97 1.38 -6.18
N ILE A 62 -1.39 1.88 -5.08
CA ILE A 62 -0.07 1.51 -4.59
C ILE A 62 -0.25 0.58 -3.40
N VAL A 63 0.37 -0.60 -3.47
CA VAL A 63 0.37 -1.64 -2.43
C VAL A 63 1.79 -1.80 -1.92
N ALA A 64 1.99 -1.68 -0.60
CA ALA A 64 3.28 -2.00 0.01
C ALA A 64 3.46 -3.52 0.05
N LEU A 65 4.64 -3.98 -0.37
CA LEU A 65 5.06 -5.38 -0.30
C LEU A 65 6.00 -5.62 0.90
N GLY A 66 6.30 -4.56 1.65
CA GLY A 66 7.23 -4.55 2.77
C GLY A 66 8.63 -4.12 2.38
N GLU A 67 9.44 -3.79 3.39
CA GLU A 67 10.86 -3.43 3.25
C GLU A 67 11.12 -2.29 2.24
N GLY A 68 10.17 -1.35 2.08
CA GLY A 68 10.29 -0.24 1.13
C GLY A 68 10.06 -0.64 -0.31
N THR A 69 9.44 -1.79 -0.58
CA THR A 69 9.07 -2.25 -1.92
C THR A 69 7.56 -2.19 -2.14
N PHE A 70 7.14 -1.95 -3.38
CA PHE A 70 5.74 -1.68 -3.72
C PHE A 70 5.37 -2.28 -5.08
N ASN A 71 4.08 -2.56 -5.24
CA ASN A 71 3.44 -2.71 -6.54
C ASN A 71 2.48 -1.53 -6.74
N ALA A 72 2.57 -0.85 -7.87
CA ALA A 72 1.62 0.19 -8.25
C ALA A 72 0.88 -0.21 -9.53
N THR A 73 -0.45 -0.20 -9.49
CA THR A 73 -1.30 -0.46 -10.67
C THR A 73 -2.06 0.81 -11.06
N ALA A 74 -1.80 1.30 -12.26
CA ALA A 74 -2.55 2.38 -12.89
C ALA A 74 -3.66 1.79 -13.76
N TYR A 75 -4.87 2.35 -13.68
CA TYR A 75 -6.08 1.86 -14.32
C TYR A 75 -6.65 2.94 -15.23
N LYS A 76 -6.97 2.59 -16.48
CA LYS A 76 -7.59 3.51 -17.44
C LYS A 76 -9.04 3.81 -17.01
N GLY A 77 -9.43 5.08 -16.97
CA GLY A 77 -10.79 5.51 -16.63
C GLY A 77 -11.05 5.73 -15.14
N GLY A 78 -10.22 5.21 -14.23
CA GLY A 78 -10.36 5.43 -12.79
C GLY A 78 -10.02 4.21 -11.94
N LEU A 79 -10.35 4.22 -10.64
CA LEU A 79 -10.09 3.08 -9.74
C LEU A 79 -11.11 1.95 -9.98
N PRO A 80 -10.82 0.70 -9.57
CA PRO A 80 -11.81 -0.38 -9.55
C PRO A 80 -13.08 0.03 -8.78
N GLY A 81 -14.23 -0.04 -9.46
CA GLY A 81 -15.54 0.42 -8.94
C GLY A 81 -15.77 1.94 -9.05
N ALA A 82 -14.86 2.68 -9.69
CA ALA A 82 -14.94 4.12 -9.88
C ALA A 82 -14.29 4.53 -11.22
N GLY A 83 -14.86 4.06 -12.33
CA GLY A 83 -14.53 4.49 -13.70
C GLY A 83 -13.75 3.50 -14.55
N TRP A 84 -13.00 2.56 -13.94
CA TRP A 84 -12.31 1.50 -14.70
C TRP A 84 -13.31 0.51 -15.31
N ASP A 85 -13.08 0.16 -16.58
CA ASP A 85 -13.87 -0.80 -17.37
C ASP A 85 -13.49 -2.27 -17.10
N GLY A 86 -12.35 -2.52 -16.44
CA GLY A 86 -11.84 -3.87 -16.17
C GLY A 86 -10.79 -4.35 -17.17
N GLU A 87 -10.45 -3.56 -18.18
CA GLU A 87 -9.56 -3.97 -19.26
C GLU A 87 -8.15 -3.40 -19.07
N THR A 88 -7.98 -2.11 -19.31
CA THR A 88 -6.65 -1.51 -19.48
C THR A 88 -6.04 -1.12 -18.13
N LYS A 89 -4.86 -1.68 -17.82
CA LYS A 89 -4.06 -1.34 -16.65
C LYS A 89 -2.56 -1.48 -16.92
N TRP A 90 -1.76 -0.76 -16.15
CA TRP A 90 -0.30 -0.82 -16.18
C TRP A 90 0.25 -1.05 -14.79
N VAL A 91 1.21 -1.97 -14.67
CA VAL A 91 1.80 -2.37 -13.40
C VAL A 91 3.23 -1.84 -13.31
N TYR A 92 3.61 -1.28 -12.18
CA TYR A 92 4.92 -0.72 -11.92
C TYR A 92 5.50 -1.32 -10.63
N ALA A 93 6.79 -1.65 -10.67
CA ALA A 93 7.56 -2.02 -9.49
C ALA A 93 8.09 -0.76 -8.80
N GLY A 94 7.84 -0.62 -7.50
CA GLY A 94 8.19 0.55 -6.71
C GLY A 94 9.27 0.30 -5.66
N LYS A 95 10.10 1.32 -5.43
CA LYS A 95 11.05 1.37 -4.31
C LYS A 95 11.00 2.73 -3.61
N ARG A 96 10.94 2.71 -2.27
CA ARG A 96 10.98 3.91 -1.44
C ARG A 96 12.40 4.47 -1.34
N LYS A 97 12.50 5.79 -1.34
CA LYS A 97 13.71 6.59 -1.16
C LYS A 97 13.50 7.51 0.05
N GLY A 98 14.00 7.10 1.22
CA GLY A 98 13.74 7.83 2.47
C GLY A 98 12.34 7.58 3.02
N LYS A 99 11.71 8.57 3.67
CA LYS A 99 10.38 8.39 4.30
C LYS A 99 9.21 8.86 3.44
N ILE A 100 9.43 9.85 2.57
CA ILE A 100 8.37 10.59 1.88
C ILE A 100 8.50 10.55 0.34
N LYS A 101 9.40 9.72 -0.20
CA LYS A 101 9.59 9.60 -1.66
C LYS A 101 9.61 8.13 -2.08
N ALA A 102 9.11 7.84 -3.28
CA ALA A 102 9.27 6.56 -3.93
C ALA A 102 9.31 6.73 -5.45
N THR A 103 9.94 5.78 -6.13
CA THR A 103 10.00 5.74 -7.60
C THR A 103 9.47 4.39 -8.07
N PHE A 104 8.68 4.41 -9.13
CA PHE A 104 8.08 3.23 -9.73
C PHE A 104 8.41 3.18 -11.22
N ALA A 105 8.78 1.99 -11.70
CA ALA A 105 9.17 1.75 -13.08
C ALA A 105 8.46 0.52 -13.64
N ASN A 106 8.29 0.51 -14.95
CA ASN A 106 7.80 -0.61 -15.73
C ASN A 106 8.71 -0.73 -16.95
N ASP A 107 9.37 -1.87 -17.12
CA ASP A 107 10.35 -2.07 -18.19
C ASP A 107 9.71 -2.05 -19.60
N GLU A 108 8.38 -2.21 -19.68
CA GLU A 108 7.59 -2.14 -20.91
C GLU A 108 7.00 -0.74 -21.18
N SER A 109 7.22 0.24 -20.29
CA SER A 109 6.67 1.59 -20.40
C SER A 109 7.75 2.66 -20.24
N PRO A 110 7.78 3.70 -21.09
CA PRO A 110 8.68 4.83 -20.91
C PRO A 110 8.24 5.77 -19.77
N ILE A 111 7.10 5.50 -19.12
CA ILE A 111 6.56 6.30 -18.03
C ILE A 111 7.13 5.79 -16.70
N ALA A 112 7.67 6.69 -15.90
CA ALA A 112 8.01 6.46 -14.51
C ALA A 112 7.03 7.19 -13.60
N LEU A 113 6.76 6.62 -12.41
CA LEU A 113 5.97 7.29 -11.38
C LEU A 113 6.88 7.76 -10.26
N HIS A 114 6.65 8.98 -9.77
CA HIS A 114 7.40 9.60 -8.70
C HIS A 114 6.44 10.01 -7.59
N TYR A 115 6.47 9.30 -6.48
CA TYR A 115 5.80 9.74 -5.26
C TYR A 115 6.66 10.76 -4.53
N ASN A 116 6.06 11.87 -4.15
CA ASN A 116 6.64 12.88 -3.28
C ASN A 116 5.54 13.43 -2.37
N ASP A 117 5.61 13.07 -1.09
CA ASP A 117 4.79 13.60 0.00
C ASP A 117 3.29 13.77 -0.33
N GLY A 118 2.62 12.65 -0.60
CA GLY A 118 1.17 12.59 -0.85
C GLY A 118 0.75 12.78 -2.31
N LYS A 119 1.67 13.15 -3.20
CA LYS A 119 1.41 13.31 -4.64
C LYS A 119 2.21 12.31 -5.45
N VAL A 120 1.62 11.78 -6.52
CA VAL A 120 2.33 10.97 -7.52
C VAL A 120 2.35 11.72 -8.84
N ILE A 121 3.53 11.84 -9.45
CA ILE A 121 3.72 12.41 -10.79
C ILE A 121 4.10 11.29 -11.75
N ALA A 122 3.42 11.21 -12.89
CA ALA A 122 3.85 10.38 -14.01
C ALA A 122 4.73 11.22 -14.94
N ALA A 123 5.89 10.70 -15.32
CA ALA A 123 6.86 11.38 -16.16
C ALA A 123 7.35 10.48 -17.30
N LYS A 124 7.51 11.05 -18.49
CA LYS A 124 8.16 10.42 -19.64
C LYS A 124 9.45 11.20 -19.91
N GLY A 125 10.58 10.71 -19.39
CA GLY A 125 11.81 11.50 -19.29
C GLY A 125 11.58 12.73 -18.39
N ASP A 126 11.95 13.92 -18.87
CA ASP A 126 11.77 15.17 -18.12
C ASP A 126 10.36 15.77 -18.26
N GLN A 127 9.51 15.20 -19.13
CA GLN A 127 8.16 15.69 -19.33
C GLN A 127 7.19 15.07 -18.32
N GLN A 128 6.49 15.91 -17.56
CA GLN A 128 5.34 15.48 -16.78
C GLN A 128 4.16 15.12 -17.71
N VAL A 129 3.62 13.92 -17.55
CA VAL A 129 2.50 13.38 -18.35
C VAL A 129 1.31 12.94 -17.49
N GLY A 130 1.37 13.15 -16.18
CA GLY A 130 0.24 12.90 -15.29
C GLY A 130 0.50 13.30 -13.85
N SER A 131 -0.56 13.46 -13.09
CA SER A 131 -0.51 13.90 -11.70
C SER A 131 -1.68 13.32 -10.92
N PHE A 132 -1.39 12.66 -9.80
CA PHE A 132 -2.36 11.97 -8.97
C PHE A 132 -2.29 12.45 -7.53
N THR A 133 -3.44 12.64 -6.92
CA THR A 133 -3.59 12.98 -5.50
C THR A 133 -4.23 11.82 -4.76
N ARG A 134 -3.89 11.69 -3.48
CA ARG A 134 -4.43 10.62 -2.63
C ARG A 134 -5.95 10.77 -2.50
N THR A 135 -6.66 9.66 -2.60
CA THR A 135 -8.10 9.57 -2.42
C THR A 135 -8.42 8.59 -1.30
N THR A 136 -9.34 8.97 -0.41
CA THR A 136 -9.87 8.08 0.63
C THR A 136 -11.34 7.80 0.33
N ARG A 137 -11.66 6.56 -0.01
CA ARG A 137 -13.05 6.16 -0.29
C ARG A 137 -13.79 5.88 1.01
N LYS A 138 -15.06 6.32 1.07
CA LYS A 138 -15.97 6.02 2.17
C LYS A 138 -17.18 5.28 1.61
N SER A 139 -17.50 4.12 2.19
CA SER A 139 -18.71 3.38 1.81
C SER A 139 -19.95 4.21 2.15
N LYS A 140 -20.94 4.22 1.25
CA LYS A 140 -22.25 4.82 1.51
C LYS A 140 -23.02 4.08 2.62
N THR A 141 -22.66 2.83 2.89
CA THR A 141 -23.29 1.99 3.92
C THR A 141 -22.54 2.00 5.25
N ILE A 142 -21.47 2.79 5.39
CA ILE A 142 -20.73 2.87 6.66
C ILE A 142 -21.65 3.35 7.78
N GLY A 143 -21.74 2.56 8.85
CA GLY A 143 -22.64 2.83 9.98
C GLY A 143 -24.13 2.60 9.71
N ALA A 144 -24.50 2.11 8.52
CA ALA A 144 -25.88 1.71 8.26
C ALA A 144 -26.28 0.55 9.19
N LYS A 145 -27.55 0.56 9.62
CA LYS A 145 -28.11 -0.54 10.40
C LYS A 145 -28.16 -1.81 9.55
N ALA A 146 -28.13 -2.96 10.21
CA ALA A 146 -28.40 -4.23 9.56
C ALA A 146 -29.75 -4.16 8.81
N PRO A 147 -29.83 -4.61 7.54
CA PRO A 147 -31.08 -4.65 6.79
C PRO A 147 -32.17 -5.43 7.52
N LYS A 148 -33.44 -5.14 7.23
CA LYS A 148 -34.57 -5.85 7.83
C LYS A 148 -34.47 -7.35 7.52
N GLY A 149 -34.57 -8.19 8.56
CA GLY A 149 -34.46 -9.65 8.45
C GLY A 149 -33.03 -10.19 8.45
N ALA A 150 -32.00 -9.33 8.45
CA ALA A 150 -30.62 -9.77 8.52
C ALA A 150 -30.27 -10.31 9.91
N LYS A 151 -29.51 -11.41 9.94
CA LYS A 151 -28.90 -11.93 11.16
C LYS A 151 -27.60 -11.18 11.43
N VAL A 152 -27.53 -10.52 12.58
CA VAL A 152 -26.33 -9.78 13.01
C VAL A 152 -25.32 -10.78 13.58
N LEU A 153 -24.20 -10.99 12.90
CA LEU A 153 -23.13 -11.87 13.37
C LEU A 153 -22.23 -11.20 14.42
N PHE A 154 -21.94 -9.91 14.23
CA PHE A 154 -21.13 -9.13 15.16
C PHE A 154 -21.51 -7.64 15.05
N ALA A 155 -21.59 -6.94 16.18
CA ALA A 155 -21.87 -5.50 16.25
C ALA A 155 -21.11 -4.85 17.42
N GLY A 156 -19.81 -5.15 17.53
CA GLY A 156 -18.92 -4.59 18.54
C GLY A 156 -18.86 -5.36 19.86
N LYS A 157 -19.74 -6.34 20.07
CA LYS A 157 -19.73 -7.23 21.24
C LYS A 157 -20.20 -8.63 20.86
N ASP A 158 -19.79 -9.61 21.66
CA ASP A 158 -20.29 -10.97 21.54
C ASP A 158 -21.82 -11.00 21.75
N ASN A 159 -22.51 -11.68 20.84
CA ASN A 159 -23.94 -11.91 20.88
C ASN A 159 -24.29 -13.42 20.90
N GLY A 160 -23.29 -14.28 21.11
CA GLY A 160 -23.41 -15.73 21.18
C GLY A 160 -23.41 -16.43 19.82
N SER A 161 -23.48 -15.72 18.69
CA SER A 161 -23.58 -16.32 17.34
C SER A 161 -22.26 -16.91 16.82
N LEU A 162 -21.13 -16.51 17.42
CA LEU A 162 -19.79 -16.87 16.96
C LEU A 162 -19.06 -17.75 17.99
N ASP A 163 -18.34 -18.74 17.50
CA ASP A 163 -17.37 -19.54 18.25
C ASP A 163 -15.95 -18.98 18.04
N LYS A 164 -15.07 -19.18 19.02
CA LYS A 164 -13.68 -18.68 19.05
C LYS A 164 -13.54 -17.16 18.85
N LEU A 165 -14.60 -16.41 19.14
CA LEU A 165 -14.60 -14.96 19.00
C LEU A 165 -13.58 -14.33 19.96
N GLN A 166 -12.71 -13.50 19.40
CA GLN A 166 -11.84 -12.60 20.15
C GLN A 166 -12.14 -11.17 19.74
N VAL A 167 -12.16 -10.27 20.72
CA VAL A 167 -12.46 -8.85 20.51
C VAL A 167 -11.32 -8.01 21.07
N THR A 168 -10.87 -7.03 20.30
CA THR A 168 -9.86 -6.06 20.73
C THR A 168 -10.42 -5.16 21.84
N LYS A 169 -9.55 -4.42 22.54
CA LYS A 169 -9.99 -3.49 23.60
C LYS A 169 -10.92 -2.38 23.09
N ASP A 170 -10.79 -2.01 21.82
CA ASP A 170 -11.59 -1.01 21.11
C ASP A 170 -12.82 -1.59 20.40
N GLY A 171 -13.14 -2.88 20.60
CA GLY A 171 -14.40 -3.47 20.14
C GLY A 171 -14.38 -4.03 18.71
N LEU A 172 -13.21 -4.24 18.12
CA LEU A 172 -13.06 -4.87 16.80
C LEU A 172 -12.94 -6.39 16.94
N MET A 173 -13.55 -7.12 16.01
CA MET A 173 -13.43 -8.58 15.94
C MET A 173 -12.04 -8.96 15.38
N LYS A 174 -11.31 -9.83 16.07
CA LYS A 174 -10.08 -10.46 15.55
C LYS A 174 -10.42 -11.63 14.62
N GLU A 175 -9.48 -12.00 13.77
CA GLU A 175 -9.60 -13.15 12.87
C GLU A 175 -9.81 -14.48 13.62
N GLY A 176 -10.43 -15.45 12.95
CA GLY A 176 -10.60 -16.81 13.46
C GLY A 176 -11.95 -17.14 14.11
N ALA A 177 -12.86 -16.16 14.23
CA ALA A 177 -14.24 -16.42 14.65
C ALA A 177 -15.01 -17.23 13.59
N ILE A 178 -15.81 -18.20 14.04
CA ILE A 178 -16.60 -19.09 13.16
C ILE A 178 -18.07 -19.00 13.57
N THR A 179 -19.00 -19.03 12.61
CA THR A 179 -20.42 -19.08 12.94
C THR A 179 -20.79 -20.40 13.60
N LYS A 180 -21.54 -20.35 14.71
CA LYS A 180 -22.09 -21.56 15.32
C LYS A 180 -23.18 -22.19 14.48
N ASP A 181 -23.99 -21.34 13.86
CA ASP A 181 -25.03 -21.76 12.95
C ASP A 181 -24.48 -22.06 11.56
N LYS A 182 -25.14 -22.99 10.87
CA LYS A 182 -24.92 -23.26 9.46
C LYS A 182 -25.77 -22.29 8.62
N PHE A 183 -25.17 -21.71 7.59
CA PHE A 183 -25.85 -20.91 6.59
C PHE A 183 -25.82 -21.67 5.25
N GLN A 184 -26.94 -21.67 4.54
CA GLN A 184 -27.08 -22.26 3.19
C GLN A 184 -27.41 -21.14 2.21
#